data_AF-A0A0J1G191-F1
#
_entry.id   AF-A0A0J1G191-F1
#
_cell.length_a   1.000
_cell.length_b   1.000
_cell.length_c   1.000
_cell.angle_alpha   90.00
_cell.angle_beta   90.00
_cell.angle_gamma   90.00
#
_symmetry.space_group_name_H-M   'P 1'
#
loop_
_entity.id
_entity.type
_entity.pdbx_description
1 polymer ?
#
loop_
_entity_poly.entity_id
_entity_poly.type
_entity_poly.pdbx_seq_one_letter_code
_entity_poly.pdbx_strand_id
1 'polypeptide(L)'
;MALENKLGITDAAELARDEEKTSKKKALELFEIHKHQFREGNGRGTRIWLDSILKKELHQVIDWSNVNKDDYLLAMERSPIKDVEIKTLLRAALTDKIDDSEVYMKGIDASYHYEGYNVFKTEDLDNEN
;
A
#
# COMPACT_ATOMS: atom_id res chain seq x y z
N MET A 1 18.52 -4.11 -9.77
CA MET A 1 18.69 -5.43 -9.14
C MET A 1 17.62 -6.34 -9.71
N ALA A 2 18.00 -7.49 -10.26
CA ALA A 2 17.02 -8.52 -10.63
C ALA A 2 16.53 -9.18 -9.33
N LEU A 3 15.22 -9.22 -9.13
CA LEU A 3 14.59 -9.86 -7.96
C LEU A 3 14.87 -11.36 -8.00
N GLU A 4 15.08 -11.99 -6.84
CA GLU A 4 15.28 -13.43 -6.77
C GLU A 4 14.04 -14.19 -7.24
N ASN A 5 14.25 -15.16 -8.13
CA ASN A 5 13.21 -16.07 -8.59
C ASN A 5 12.80 -17.02 -7.46
N LYS A 6 11.66 -16.74 -6.84
CA LYS A 6 11.07 -17.56 -5.76
C LYS A 6 10.23 -18.75 -6.29
N LEU A 7 10.03 -18.87 -7.60
CA LEU A 7 9.24 -19.93 -8.24
C LEU A 7 10.08 -21.11 -8.74
N GLY A 8 11.41 -20.98 -8.75
CA GLY A 8 12.34 -22.03 -9.20
C GLY A 8 12.31 -22.27 -10.72
N ILE A 9 11.67 -21.40 -11.50
CA ILE A 9 11.51 -21.53 -12.96
C ILE A 9 12.75 -20.98 -13.67
N THR A 10 13.54 -21.84 -14.32
CA THR A 10 14.79 -21.43 -14.97
C THR A 10 14.59 -20.78 -16.34
N ASP A 11 13.43 -20.96 -16.97
CA ASP A 11 13.07 -20.30 -18.22
C ASP A 11 12.46 -18.91 -17.95
N ALA A 12 13.08 -17.87 -18.52
CA ALA A 12 12.70 -16.49 -18.25
C ALA A 12 11.32 -16.10 -18.83
N ALA A 13 10.90 -16.73 -19.94
CA ALA A 13 9.63 -16.42 -20.57
C ALA A 13 8.46 -17.10 -19.83
N GLU A 14 8.68 -18.32 -19.33
CA GLU A 14 7.76 -19.04 -18.45
C GLU A 14 7.62 -18.32 -17.10
N LEU A 15 8.74 -17.90 -16.51
CA LEU A 15 8.74 -17.12 -15.27
C LEU A 15 7.90 -15.85 -15.39
N ALA A 16 8.09 -15.06 -16.46
CA ALA A 16 7.33 -13.83 -16.69
C ALA A 16 5.82 -14.08 -16.83
N ARG A 17 5.42 -15.20 -17.47
CA ARG A 17 4.01 -15.58 -17.62
C ARG A 17 3.37 -15.99 -16.30
N ASP A 18 4.10 -16.74 -15.47
CA ASP A 18 3.60 -17.18 -14.17
C ASP A 18 3.58 -16.04 -13.15
N GLU A 19 4.54 -15.12 -13.21
CA GLU A 19 4.51 -13.85 -12.46
C GLU A 19 3.31 -12.99 -12.88
N GLU A 20 3.04 -12.85 -14.18
CA GLU A 20 1.86 -12.15 -14.69
C GLU A 20 0.55 -12.82 -14.23
N LYS A 21 0.45 -14.15 -14.33
CA LYS A 21 -0.74 -14.90 -13.90
C LYS A 21 -0.97 -14.78 -12.40
N THR A 22 0.09 -14.88 -11.60
CA THR A 22 0.02 -14.80 -10.13
C THR A 22 -0.36 -13.39 -9.70
N SER A 23 0.25 -12.35 -10.30
CA SER A 23 -0.09 -10.96 -10.01
C SER A 23 -1.54 -10.64 -10.38
N LYS A 24 -2.03 -11.10 -11.53
CA LYS A 24 -3.44 -10.96 -11.94
C LYS A 24 -4.40 -11.71 -11.01
N LYS A 25 -4.06 -12.92 -10.58
CA LYS A 25 -4.90 -13.70 -9.65
C LYS A 25 -5.02 -13.03 -8.28
N LYS A 26 -3.89 -12.54 -7.74
CA LYS A 26 -3.89 -11.72 -6.52
C LYS A 26 -4.77 -10.47 -6.74
N ALA A 27 -4.59 -9.73 -7.84
CA ALA A 27 -5.38 -8.54 -8.14
C ALA A 27 -6.90 -8.81 -8.18
N LEU A 28 -7.33 -9.95 -8.75
CA LEU A 28 -8.73 -10.39 -8.75
C LEU A 28 -9.25 -10.74 -7.36
N GLU A 29 -8.49 -11.53 -6.60
CA GLU A 29 -8.83 -11.87 -5.21
C GLU A 29 -8.97 -10.60 -4.34
N LEU A 30 -8.11 -9.62 -4.57
CA LEU A 30 -8.13 -8.34 -3.89
C LEU A 30 -9.30 -7.46 -4.28
N PHE A 31 -9.64 -7.41 -5.56
CA PHE A 31 -10.83 -6.73 -6.02
C PHE A 31 -12.07 -7.31 -5.33
N GLU A 32 -12.19 -8.63 -5.25
CA GLU A 32 -13.33 -9.28 -4.60
C GLU A 32 -13.37 -9.08 -3.07
N ILE A 33 -12.23 -9.10 -2.39
CA ILE A 33 -12.15 -8.80 -0.94
C ILE A 33 -12.55 -7.36 -0.64
N HIS A 34 -12.06 -6.40 -1.44
CA HIS A 34 -12.19 -4.97 -1.13
C HIS A 34 -13.40 -4.29 -1.77
N LYS A 35 -14.09 -4.95 -2.71
CA LYS A 35 -15.24 -4.35 -3.39
C LYS A 35 -16.30 -3.90 -2.39
N HIS A 36 -16.61 -4.72 -1.37
CA HIS A 36 -17.81 -4.51 -0.55
C HIS A 36 -17.76 -5.11 0.88
N GLN A 37 -16.59 -5.38 1.49
CA GLN A 37 -16.58 -6.02 2.82
C GLN A 37 -16.90 -5.08 3.99
N PHE A 38 -16.59 -3.79 3.90
CA PHE A 38 -16.92 -2.83 4.96
C PHE A 38 -17.80 -1.70 4.45
N ARG A 39 -18.80 -1.33 5.27
CA ARG A 39 -19.66 -0.16 5.04
C ARG A 39 -18.85 1.14 5.05
N GLU A 40 -17.74 1.17 5.80
CA GLU A 40 -16.75 2.26 5.89
C GLU A 40 -15.36 1.69 6.19
N GLY A 41 -14.28 2.40 5.82
CA GLY A 41 -12.91 2.03 6.21
C GLY A 41 -12.07 1.27 5.18
N ASN A 42 -12.62 1.00 3.98
CA ASN A 42 -11.89 0.33 2.89
C ASN A 42 -10.58 1.05 2.52
N GLY A 43 -10.55 2.39 2.56
CA GLY A 43 -9.35 3.17 2.29
C GLY A 43 -8.18 2.86 3.24
N ARG A 44 -8.44 2.90 4.56
CA ARG A 44 -7.41 2.65 5.59
C ARG A 44 -6.89 1.21 5.54
N GLY A 45 -7.80 0.24 5.46
CA GLY A 45 -7.43 -1.17 5.37
C GLY A 45 -6.59 -1.48 4.13
N THR A 46 -6.97 -0.91 2.98
CA THR A 46 -6.24 -1.10 1.72
C THR A 46 -4.83 -0.50 1.80
N ARG A 47 -4.63 0.64 2.47
CA ARG A 47 -3.30 1.27 2.64
C ARG A 47 -2.36 0.41 3.48
N ILE A 48 -2.82 -0.10 4.63
CA ILE A 48 -2.04 -1.02 5.49
C ILE A 48 -1.68 -2.30 4.73
N TRP A 49 -2.65 -2.83 3.99
CA TRP A 49 -2.45 -4.03 3.20
C TRP A 49 -1.46 -3.79 2.04
N LEU A 50 -1.52 -2.65 1.37
CA LEU A 50 -0.55 -2.25 0.34
C LEU A 50 0.87 -2.23 0.90
N ASP A 51 1.09 -1.61 2.06
CA ASP A 51 2.40 -1.61 2.72
C ASP A 51 2.88 -3.02 3.06
N SER A 52 1.97 -3.92 3.44
CA SER A 52 2.32 -5.33 3.71
C SER A 52 2.84 -6.05 2.47
N ILE A 53 2.29 -5.77 1.28
CA ILE A 53 2.82 -6.30 0.01
C ILE A 53 4.17 -5.69 -0.28
N LEU A 54 4.28 -4.36 -0.21
CA LEU A 54 5.52 -3.66 -0.56
C LEU A 54 6.66 -4.11 0.36
N LYS A 55 6.39 -4.29 1.65
CA LYS A 55 7.35 -4.80 2.62
C LYS A 55 7.82 -6.21 2.24
N LYS A 56 6.89 -7.09 1.86
CA LYS A 56 7.19 -8.48 1.51
C LYS A 56 7.93 -8.64 0.18
N GLU A 57 7.52 -7.89 -0.84
CA GLU A 57 7.98 -8.08 -2.22
C GLU A 57 9.15 -7.16 -2.57
N LEU A 58 9.18 -5.93 -2.02
CA LEU A 58 10.16 -4.89 -2.36
C LEU A 58 11.05 -4.47 -1.17
N HIS A 59 10.77 -4.94 0.05
CA HIS A 59 11.44 -4.46 1.27
C HIS A 59 11.33 -2.94 1.45
N GLN A 60 10.17 -2.38 1.07
CA GLN A 60 9.86 -0.97 1.22
C GLN A 60 8.44 -0.78 1.73
N VAL A 61 8.16 0.33 2.38
CA VAL A 61 6.79 0.77 2.76
C VAL A 61 6.58 2.20 2.29
N ILE A 62 5.32 2.64 2.26
CA ILE A 62 4.98 4.04 1.94
C ILE A 62 5.01 4.85 3.24
N ASP A 63 5.79 5.92 3.25
CA ASP A 63 5.68 6.94 4.29
C ASP A 63 4.49 7.85 3.98
N TRP A 64 3.29 7.46 4.45
CA TRP A 64 2.05 8.20 4.22
C TRP A 64 2.07 9.61 4.80
N SER A 65 2.97 9.91 5.75
CA SER A 65 3.12 11.27 6.27
C SER A 65 3.69 12.24 5.22
N ASN A 66 4.41 11.71 4.22
CA ASN A 66 4.95 12.46 3.08
C ASN A 66 4.02 12.46 1.85
N VAL A 67 2.83 11.87 1.97
CA VAL A 67 1.82 11.86 0.90
C VAL A 67 0.77 12.93 1.20
N ASN A 68 0.62 13.91 0.31
CA ASN A 68 -0.39 14.94 0.46
C ASN A 68 -1.80 14.32 0.33
N LYS A 69 -2.71 14.68 1.25
CA LYS A 69 -4.08 14.17 1.30
C LYS A 69 -4.86 14.45 0.02
N ASP A 70 -4.89 15.70 -0.43
CA ASP A 70 -5.73 16.11 -1.55
C ASP A 70 -5.22 15.50 -2.85
N ASP A 71 -3.89 15.49 -3.04
CA ASP A 71 -3.26 14.84 -4.19
C ASP A 71 -3.55 13.33 -4.20
N TYR A 72 -3.49 12.66 -3.04
CA TYR A 72 -3.83 11.24 -2.92
C TYR A 72 -5.30 10.97 -3.31
N LEU A 73 -6.25 11.73 -2.76
CA LEU A 73 -7.67 11.52 -3.03
C LEU A 73 -8.01 11.76 -4.52
N LEU A 74 -7.47 12.82 -5.11
CA LEU A 74 -7.63 13.10 -6.55
C LEU A 74 -7.01 12.00 -7.42
N ALA A 75 -5.80 11.55 -7.08
CA ALA A 75 -5.12 10.48 -7.80
C ALA A 75 -5.87 9.14 -7.69
N MET A 76 -6.48 8.85 -6.54
CA MET A 76 -7.30 7.67 -6.33
C MET A 76 -8.59 7.71 -7.15
N GLU A 77 -9.29 8.85 -7.21
CA GLU A 77 -10.49 9.03 -8.04
C GLU A 77 -10.19 8.82 -9.53
N ARG A 78 -9.00 9.25 -9.97
CA ARG A 78 -8.56 9.09 -11.36
C ARG A 78 -8.02 7.70 -11.69
N SER A 79 -7.57 6.94 -10.69
CA SER A 79 -6.90 5.65 -10.87
C SER A 79 -7.64 4.61 -11.73
N PRO A 80 -8.99 4.54 -11.78
CA PRO A 80 -9.70 3.62 -12.68
C PRO A 80 -9.51 3.95 -14.16
N ILE A 81 -9.20 5.21 -14.48
CA ILE A 81 -8.94 5.68 -15.84
C ILE A 81 -7.43 5.63 -16.13
N LYS A 82 -6.61 6.14 -15.21
CA LYS A 82 -5.14 6.20 -15.38
C LYS A 82 -4.43 6.20 -14.04
N ASP A 83 -3.54 5.24 -13.86
CA ASP A 83 -2.83 5.00 -12.59
C ASP A 83 -1.49 5.74 -12.44
N VAL A 84 -1.10 6.56 -13.42
CA VAL A 84 0.22 7.22 -13.45
C VAL A 84 0.41 8.17 -12.27
N GLU A 85 -0.63 8.90 -11.88
CA GLU A 85 -0.56 9.89 -10.80
C GLU A 85 -0.35 9.23 -9.45
N ILE A 86 -1.19 8.24 -9.12
CA ILE A 86 -1.07 7.50 -7.86
C ILE A 86 0.28 6.77 -7.79
N LYS A 87 0.75 6.18 -8.88
CA LYS A 87 2.08 5.54 -8.92
C LYS A 87 3.21 6.53 -8.67
N THR A 88 3.15 7.72 -9.27
CA THR A 88 4.19 8.74 -9.12
C THR A 88 4.23 9.27 -7.68
N LEU A 89 3.05 9.54 -7.12
CA LEU A 89 2.86 10.00 -5.75
C LEU A 89 3.42 8.98 -4.74
N LEU A 90 2.98 7.73 -4.82
CA LEU A 90 3.40 6.68 -3.87
C LEU A 90 4.88 6.34 -4.02
N ARG A 91 5.41 6.33 -5.26
CA ARG A 91 6.83 6.06 -5.50
C ARG A 91 7.74 7.11 -4.86
N ALA A 92 7.31 8.37 -4.83
CA ALA A 92 8.07 9.45 -4.20
C ALA A 92 8.12 9.33 -2.67
N ALA A 93 7.17 8.60 -2.06
CA ALA A 93 7.07 8.38 -0.62
C ALA A 93 7.57 7.00 -0.16
N LEU A 94 8.17 6.20 -1.04
CA LEU A 94 8.72 4.90 -0.66
C LEU A 94 9.94 5.06 0.25
N THR A 95 10.00 4.25 1.30
CA THR A 95 11.12 4.18 2.25
C THR A 95 11.50 2.73 2.54
N ASP A 96 12.77 2.49 2.82
CA ASP A 96 13.33 1.19 3.24
C ASP A 96 13.23 0.96 4.75
N LYS A 97 12.73 1.94 5.50
CA LYS A 97 12.50 1.90 6.95
C LYS A 97 11.30 1.02 7.34
N ILE A 98 11.34 -0.25 6.97
CA ILE A 98 10.22 -1.18 7.10
C ILE A 98 9.93 -1.63 8.55
N ASP A 99 10.89 -1.50 9.45
CA ASP A 99 10.78 -1.87 10.88
C ASP A 99 10.82 -0.65 11.81
N ASP A 100 10.69 0.56 11.24
CA ASP A 100 10.65 1.82 11.98
C ASP A 100 9.21 2.07 12.48
N SER A 101 9.05 2.05 13.81
CA SER A 101 7.75 2.24 14.46
C SER A 101 7.20 3.66 14.28
N GLU A 102 8.05 4.67 14.15
CA GLU A 102 7.64 6.07 13.95
C GLU A 102 7.04 6.24 12.55
N VAL A 103 7.66 5.65 11.53
CA VAL A 103 7.12 5.62 10.16
C VAL A 103 5.75 4.95 10.13
N TYR A 104 5.61 3.82 10.82
CA TYR A 104 4.34 3.10 10.89
C TYR A 104 3.25 3.93 11.58
N MET A 105 3.50 4.46 12.79
CA MET A 105 2.51 5.21 13.56
C MET A 105 2.08 6.50 12.85
N LYS A 106 3.04 7.28 12.33
CA LYS A 106 2.72 8.48 11.53
C LYS A 106 1.96 8.12 10.25
N GLY A 107 2.27 6.98 9.65
CA GLY A 107 1.55 6.47 8.49
C GLY A 107 0.09 6.14 8.79
N ILE A 108 -0.18 5.54 9.95
CA ILE A 108 -1.53 5.29 10.44
C ILE A 108 -2.27 6.62 10.68
N ASP A 109 -1.67 7.57 11.39
CA ASP A 109 -2.30 8.87 11.66
C ASP A 109 -2.63 9.62 10.36
N ALA A 110 -1.70 9.64 9.39
CA ALA A 110 -1.95 10.23 8.06
C ALA A 110 -3.10 9.53 7.32
N SER A 111 -3.12 8.19 7.36
CA SER A 111 -4.16 7.37 6.75
C SER A 111 -5.56 7.63 7.35
N TYR A 112 -5.64 7.93 8.65
CA TYR A 112 -6.89 8.32 9.32
C TYR A 112 -7.28 9.77 8.99
N HIS A 113 -6.30 10.68 8.89
CA HIS A 113 -6.51 12.07 8.50
C HIS A 113 -7.11 12.21 7.09
N TYR A 114 -6.76 11.31 6.16
CA TYR A 114 -7.36 11.28 4.82
C TYR A 114 -8.87 11.10 4.85
N GLU A 115 -9.36 10.28 5.78
CA GLU A 115 -10.79 10.01 5.97
C GLU A 115 -11.45 11.03 6.93
N GLY A 116 -10.69 12.01 7.45
CA GLY A 116 -11.20 13.10 8.31
C GLY A 116 -11.12 12.84 9.82
N TYR A 117 -10.43 11.80 10.27
CA TYR A 117 -10.25 11.49 11.69
C TYR A 117 -8.94 12.07 12.22
N ASN A 118 -9.02 13.08 13.10
CA ASN A 118 -7.85 13.83 13.60
C ASN A 118 -7.81 13.94 15.14
N VAL A 119 -8.68 13.22 15.85
CA VAL A 119 -8.93 13.46 17.29
C VAL A 119 -7.89 12.80 18.18
N PHE A 120 -7.41 11.62 17.80
CA PHE A 120 -6.45 10.84 18.55
C PHE A 120 -5.22 10.62 17.70
N LYS A 121 -4.04 10.65 18.33
CA LYS A 121 -2.80 10.23 17.70
C LYS A 121 -2.43 8.83 18.18
N THR A 122 -1.85 8.05 17.28
CA THR A 122 -1.43 6.68 17.60
C THR A 122 -0.38 6.66 18.72
N GLU A 123 0.50 7.67 18.78
CA GLU A 123 1.53 7.82 19.82
C GLU A 123 0.98 7.95 21.25
N ASP A 124 -0.22 8.55 21.40
CA ASP A 124 -0.83 8.78 22.71
C ASP A 124 -1.51 7.50 23.25
N LEU A 125 -1.92 6.59 22.37
CA LEU A 125 -2.65 5.37 22.70
C LEU A 125 -1.73 4.22 23.16
N ASP A 126 -0.46 4.24 22.76
CA ASP A 126 0.52 3.21 23.17
C ASP A 126 0.87 3.32 24.68
N ASN A 127 0.64 4.50 25.28
CA ASN A 127 0.89 4.78 26.69
C ASN A 127 -0.28 4.44 27.64
N GLU A 128 -1.39 3.89 27.14
CA GLU A 128 -2.56 3.51 27.94
C GLU A 128 -2.51 2.07 28.51
N ASN A 129 -1.36 1.38 28.40
CA ASN A 129 -1.17 0.01 28.93
C ASN A 129 -0.38 -0.05 30.25
#